data_AF-A8WNU2-F1
#
_entry.id   AF-A8WNU2-F1
#
_cell.length_a   1.000
_cell.length_b   1.000
_cell.length_c   1.000
_cell.angle_alpha   90.00
_cell.angle_beta   90.00
_cell.angle_gamma   90.00
#
_symmetry.space_group_name_H-M   'P 1'
#
loop_
_entity.id
_entity.type
_entity.pdbx_description
1 polymer ?
#
loop_
_entity_poly.entity_id
_entity_poly.type
_entity_poly.pdbx_seq_one_letter_code
_entity_poly.pdbx_strand_id
1 'polypeptide(L)'
;MTSLNFLLTLAIIVLAHGQEVQESKKNCGTFQLMKEDMRCVFKQVSFSKDLLMLAWSDFKQVDKFRQACSSLQECYASLECRKNDKTYVEVATNMQGICDGLLYLSTDFVECKKKIDSLEDKCEVGEKCETIFGENNCAKPRIIEQCGKEQWETFREAVINIRKSRIPECNFDQYRD
;
A
#
# COMPACT_ATOMS: atom_id res chain seq x y z
N MET A 1 10.23 16.32 10.01
CA MET A 1 9.64 17.66 9.91
C MET A 1 9.31 17.94 8.45
N THR A 2 8.29 17.30 7.88
CA THR A 2 7.96 17.42 6.44
C THR A 2 6.50 17.09 6.09
N SER A 3 5.64 16.78 7.07
CA SER A 3 4.24 16.40 6.81
C SER A 3 3.36 17.54 6.27
N LEU A 4 3.82 18.79 6.36
CA LEU A 4 3.08 19.98 5.91
C LEU A 4 3.41 20.37 4.45
N ASN A 5 4.57 19.96 3.93
CA ASN A 5 4.99 20.31 2.56
C ASN A 5 4.30 19.44 1.49
N PHE A 6 3.80 18.27 1.86
CA PHE A 6 3.11 17.38 0.92
C PHE A 6 1.69 17.87 0.56
N LEU A 7 1.08 18.69 1.42
CA LEU A 7 -0.24 19.26 1.17
C LEU A 7 -0.18 20.54 0.30
N LEU A 8 0.96 21.22 0.26
CA LEU A 8 1.15 22.47 -0.50
C LEU A 8 1.52 22.23 -1.97
N THR A 9 2.15 21.10 -2.30
CA THR A 9 2.58 20.80 -3.68
C THR A 9 1.43 20.38 -4.61
N LEU A 10 0.28 19.96 -4.07
CA LEU A 10 -0.90 19.58 -4.85
C LEU A 10 -1.65 20.78 -5.46
N ALA A 11 -1.32 22.02 -5.10
CA ALA A 11 -2.06 23.21 -5.55
C ALA A 11 -1.55 23.86 -6.86
N ILE A 12 -0.43 23.41 -7.44
CA ILE A 12 0.29 24.21 -8.47
C ILE A 12 0.13 23.70 -9.92
N ILE A 13 -0.40 22.51 -10.19
CA ILE A 13 -0.49 21.98 -11.57
C ILE A 13 -1.80 22.39 -12.26
N VAL A 14 -2.11 23.70 -12.31
CA VAL A 14 -3.29 24.22 -13.02
C VAL A 14 -2.95 24.91 -14.35
N LEU A 15 -1.68 25.18 -14.68
CA LEU A 15 -1.38 25.98 -15.88
C LEU A 15 -0.17 25.43 -16.66
N ALA A 16 -0.41 24.50 -17.59
CA ALA A 16 0.53 24.24 -18.68
C ALA A 16 -0.03 23.23 -19.72
N HIS A 17 -0.38 23.77 -20.89
CA HIS A 17 -0.49 23.15 -22.22
C HIS A 17 -1.77 22.39 -22.57
N GLY A 18 -2.64 23.09 -23.31
CA GLY A 18 -3.50 22.46 -24.30
C GLY A 18 -2.73 22.18 -25.59
N GLN A 19 -2.82 20.95 -26.09
CA GLN A 19 -2.85 20.60 -27.50
C GLN A 19 -3.76 19.37 -27.66
N GLU A 20 -4.60 19.42 -28.70
CA GLU A 20 -5.66 18.46 -28.99
C GLU A 20 -5.09 17.14 -29.53
N VAL A 21 -5.45 16.03 -28.89
CA VAL A 21 -5.32 14.67 -29.43
C VAL A 21 -6.71 14.06 -29.43
N GLN A 22 -7.18 13.68 -30.62
CA GLN A 22 -8.48 13.05 -30.82
C GLN A 22 -8.29 11.52 -30.87
N GLU A 23 -8.62 10.85 -29.77
CA GLU A 23 -8.79 9.39 -29.70
C GLU A 23 -10.07 9.04 -28.89
N SER A 24 -10.78 8.03 -29.35
CA SER A 24 -12.12 7.60 -28.93
C SER A 24 -12.32 7.35 -27.42
N LYS A 25 -13.50 7.77 -26.87
CA LYS A 25 -14.16 7.44 -25.56
C LYS A 25 -14.31 8.64 -24.61
N LYS A 26 -15.58 8.97 -24.26
CA LYS A 26 -16.05 9.98 -23.27
C LYS A 26 -15.13 11.22 -23.15
N ASN A 27 -15.54 12.34 -23.76
CA ASN A 27 -14.84 13.63 -23.59
C ASN A 27 -14.90 14.08 -22.13
N CYS A 28 -13.91 13.70 -21.34
CA CYS A 28 -13.76 14.10 -19.96
C CYS A 28 -13.28 15.56 -19.91
N GLY A 29 -14.22 16.49 -19.78
CA GLY A 29 -13.90 17.91 -19.60
C GLY A 29 -13.27 18.20 -18.24
N THR A 30 -12.64 19.37 -18.10
CA THR A 30 -11.92 19.82 -16.89
C THR A 30 -12.74 19.67 -15.61
N PHE A 31 -14.02 20.03 -15.65
CA PHE A 31 -14.90 19.91 -14.48
C PHE A 31 -15.14 18.46 -14.06
N GLN A 32 -15.28 17.54 -15.02
CA GLN A 32 -15.46 16.12 -14.73
C GLN A 32 -14.19 15.50 -14.15
N LEU A 33 -13.02 15.88 -14.68
CA LEU A 33 -11.72 15.48 -14.13
C LEU A 33 -11.60 15.95 -12.66
N MET A 34 -11.84 17.23 -12.39
CA MET A 34 -11.81 17.78 -11.03
C MET A 34 -12.77 17.05 -10.08
N LYS A 35 -13.99 16.74 -10.55
CA LYS A 35 -14.98 15.99 -9.77
C LYS A 35 -14.51 14.58 -9.44
N GLU A 36 -13.84 13.91 -10.38
CA GLU A 36 -13.27 12.57 -10.16
C GLU A 36 -12.05 12.60 -9.24
N ASP A 37 -11.17 13.58 -9.41
CA ASP A 37 -9.99 13.78 -8.55
C ASP A 37 -10.41 13.96 -7.09
N MET A 38 -11.48 14.71 -6.83
CA MET A 38 -11.99 14.94 -5.48
C MET A 38 -12.84 13.79 -4.93
N ARG A 39 -13.30 12.86 -5.78
CA ARG A 39 -14.29 11.83 -5.38
C ARG A 39 -13.75 10.89 -4.31
N CYS A 40 -12.48 10.49 -4.41
CA CYS A 40 -11.90 9.48 -3.54
C CYS A 40 -11.15 10.04 -2.33
N VAL A 41 -10.97 11.37 -2.25
CA VAL A 41 -10.20 12.02 -1.18
C VAL A 41 -10.71 11.64 0.21
N PHE A 42 -12.03 11.69 0.45
CA PHE A 42 -12.59 11.32 1.75
C PHE A 42 -12.37 9.84 2.12
N LYS A 43 -12.42 8.95 1.13
CA LYS A 43 -12.15 7.51 1.33
C LYS A 43 -10.68 7.28 1.65
N GLN A 44 -9.79 8.02 0.99
CA GLN A 44 -8.36 7.97 1.25
C GLN A 44 -8.02 8.49 2.66
N VAL A 45 -8.70 9.54 3.13
CA VAL A 45 -8.57 10.01 4.52
C VAL A 45 -9.06 8.96 5.52
N SER A 46 -10.21 8.32 5.27
CA SER A 46 -10.71 7.22 6.11
C SER A 46 -9.71 6.07 6.18
N PHE A 47 -9.22 5.60 5.03
CA PHE A 47 -8.19 4.59 4.94
C PHE A 47 -6.94 4.95 5.74
N SER A 48 -6.46 6.19 5.62
CA SER A 48 -5.24 6.63 6.31
C SER A 48 -5.42 6.63 7.83
N LYS A 49 -6.59 7.03 8.32
CA LYS A 49 -6.96 6.96 9.73
C LYS A 49 -6.99 5.52 10.24
N ASP A 50 -7.68 4.64 9.51
CA ASP A 50 -7.86 3.25 9.93
C ASP A 50 -6.55 2.45 9.82
N LEU A 51 -5.68 2.79 8.87
CA LEU A 51 -4.31 2.28 8.77
C LEU A 51 -3.49 2.62 10.01
N LEU A 52 -3.51 3.89 10.45
CA LEU A 52 -2.82 4.33 11.66
C LEU A 52 -3.36 3.62 12.90
N MET A 53 -4.68 3.43 12.97
CA MET A 53 -5.31 2.69 14.05
C MET A 53 -4.92 1.21 14.06
N LEU A 54 -4.81 0.57 12.89
CA LEU A 54 -4.36 -0.82 12.77
C LEU A 54 -2.90 -0.99 13.24
N ALA A 55 -2.02 -0.04 12.93
CA ALA A 55 -0.64 -0.06 13.41
C ALA A 55 -0.50 0.12 14.93
N TRP A 56 -1.47 0.77 15.58
CA TRP A 56 -1.46 1.05 17.02
C TRP A 56 -2.31 0.10 17.87
N SER A 57 -3.23 -0.65 17.27
CA SER A 57 -4.11 -1.57 17.99
C SER A 57 -3.83 -3.00 17.53
N ASP A 58 -3.53 -3.91 18.46
CA ASP A 58 -3.27 -5.34 18.23
C ASP A 58 -4.41 -6.04 17.47
N PHE A 59 -4.50 -5.77 16.17
CA PHE A 59 -5.44 -6.30 15.17
C PHE A 59 -6.95 -6.23 15.52
N LYS A 60 -7.36 -5.52 16.59
CA LYS A 60 -8.79 -5.39 16.99
C LYS A 60 -9.65 -4.59 16.01
N GLN A 61 -9.06 -3.85 15.07
CA GLN A 61 -9.78 -3.00 14.12
C GLN A 61 -9.63 -3.44 12.65
N VAL A 62 -9.24 -4.71 12.43
CA VAL A 62 -9.06 -5.28 11.09
C VAL A 62 -10.32 -5.14 10.23
N ASP A 63 -11.51 -5.32 10.79
CA ASP A 63 -12.76 -5.21 10.02
C ASP A 63 -13.02 -3.78 9.51
N LYS A 64 -12.71 -2.76 10.31
CA LYS A 64 -12.83 -1.36 9.87
C LYS A 64 -11.81 -1.05 8.78
N PHE A 65 -10.58 -1.52 8.95
CA PHE A 65 -9.54 -1.35 7.94
C PHE A 65 -9.93 -2.06 6.62
N ARG A 66 -10.45 -3.29 6.71
CA ARG A 66 -10.99 -4.04 5.56
C ARG A 66 -12.07 -3.24 4.83
N GLN A 67 -13.02 -2.68 5.55
CA GLN A 67 -14.08 -1.84 4.96
C GLN A 67 -13.52 -0.58 4.29
N ALA A 68 -12.56 0.09 4.92
CA ALA A 68 -11.90 1.25 4.34
C ALA A 68 -11.15 0.90 3.04
N CYS A 69 -10.47 -0.25 3.02
CA CYS A 69 -9.82 -0.82 1.85
C CYS A 69 -10.80 -1.06 0.69
N SER A 70 -11.88 -1.82 0.93
CA SER A 70 -12.89 -2.09 -0.09
C SER A 70 -13.51 -0.80 -0.62
N SER A 71 -13.87 0.12 0.27
CA SER A 71 -14.49 1.39 -0.14
C SER A 71 -13.54 2.29 -0.96
N LEU A 72 -12.24 2.28 -0.67
CA LEU A 72 -11.26 3.04 -1.42
C LEU A 72 -10.99 2.40 -2.80
N GLN A 73 -10.84 1.08 -2.84
CA GLN A 73 -10.66 0.32 -4.09
C GLN A 73 -11.84 0.52 -5.05
N GLU A 74 -13.07 0.37 -4.55
CA GLU A 74 -14.28 0.64 -5.32
C GLU A 74 -14.33 2.08 -5.84
N CYS A 75 -13.87 3.05 -5.04
CA CYS A 75 -13.82 4.43 -5.46
C CYS A 75 -12.88 4.63 -6.66
N TYR A 76 -11.64 4.13 -6.58
CA TYR A 76 -10.68 4.23 -7.69
C TYR A 76 -11.17 3.50 -8.95
N ALA A 77 -11.78 2.32 -8.79
CA ALA A 77 -12.37 1.57 -9.90
C ALA A 77 -13.52 2.34 -10.59
N SER A 78 -14.20 3.24 -9.88
CA SER A 78 -15.30 4.06 -10.43
C SER A 78 -14.85 5.29 -11.24
N LEU A 79 -13.54 5.59 -11.30
CA LEU A 79 -13.02 6.78 -11.96
C LEU A 79 -12.87 6.57 -13.48
N GLU A 80 -13.97 6.73 -14.21
CA GLU A 80 -14.03 6.51 -15.65
C GLU A 80 -13.07 7.37 -16.48
N CYS A 81 -12.83 8.62 -16.06
CA CYS A 81 -11.94 9.54 -16.76
C CYS A 81 -10.46 9.31 -16.40
N ARG A 82 -10.18 8.62 -15.29
CA ARG A 82 -8.82 8.34 -14.81
C ARG A 82 -8.38 6.88 -14.97
N LYS A 83 -9.24 6.00 -15.46
CA LYS A 83 -8.98 4.54 -15.56
C LYS A 83 -7.72 4.15 -16.35
N ASN A 84 -7.28 4.99 -17.29
CA ASN A 84 -6.07 4.77 -18.10
C ASN A 84 -4.94 5.75 -17.73
N ASP A 85 -5.18 6.64 -16.77
CA ASP A 85 -4.16 7.57 -16.28
C ASP A 85 -3.17 6.77 -15.43
N LYS A 86 -1.92 6.68 -15.89
CA LYS A 86 -0.89 5.84 -15.27
C LYS A 86 -0.70 6.15 -13.79
N THR A 87 -0.75 7.42 -13.42
CA THR A 87 -0.58 7.85 -12.02
C THR A 87 -1.72 7.32 -11.15
N TYR A 88 -2.96 7.44 -11.62
CA TYR A 88 -4.12 6.93 -10.88
C TYR A 88 -4.15 5.41 -10.78
N VAL A 89 -3.80 4.74 -11.88
CA VAL A 89 -3.70 3.27 -11.92
C VAL A 89 -2.63 2.78 -10.96
N GLU A 90 -1.46 3.44 -10.93
CA GLU A 90 -0.38 3.11 -10.00
C GLU A 90 -0.79 3.35 -8.54
N VAL A 91 -1.43 4.48 -8.23
CA VAL A 91 -1.95 4.77 -6.88
C VAL A 91 -2.96 3.71 -6.45
N ALA A 92 -3.93 3.36 -7.31
CA ALA A 92 -4.93 2.34 -7.00
C ALA A 92 -4.28 0.97 -6.74
N THR A 93 -3.30 0.59 -7.57
CA THR A 93 -2.55 -0.67 -7.44
C THR A 93 -1.72 -0.72 -6.16
N ASN A 94 -1.07 0.38 -5.81
CA ASN A 94 -0.29 0.48 -4.57
C ASN A 94 -1.19 0.41 -3.34
N MET A 95 -2.34 1.09 -3.34
CA MET A 95 -3.30 1.02 -2.25
C MET A 95 -3.87 -0.38 -2.09
N GLN A 96 -4.18 -1.07 -3.19
CA GLN A 96 -4.57 -2.47 -3.14
C GLN A 96 -3.49 -3.35 -2.52
N GLY A 97 -2.22 -3.21 -2.95
CA GLY A 97 -1.12 -3.98 -2.37
C GLY A 97 -0.93 -3.74 -0.86
N ILE A 98 -1.09 -2.50 -0.39
CA ILE A 98 -1.04 -2.18 1.04
C ILE A 98 -2.20 -2.85 1.78
N CYS A 99 -3.42 -2.78 1.24
CA CYS A 99 -4.60 -3.42 1.80
C CYS A 99 -4.42 -4.93 1.92
N ASP A 100 -4.06 -5.60 0.83
CA ASP A 100 -3.89 -7.05 0.78
C ASP A 100 -2.78 -7.50 1.74
N GLY A 101 -1.64 -6.81 1.74
CA GLY A 101 -0.52 -7.12 2.62
C GLY A 101 -0.87 -6.97 4.11
N LEU A 102 -1.52 -5.88 4.51
CA LEU A 102 -1.89 -5.66 5.90
C LEU A 102 -3.02 -6.57 6.37
N LEU A 103 -3.98 -6.89 5.51
CA LEU A 103 -5.03 -7.84 5.82
C LEU A 103 -4.45 -9.25 6.03
N TYR A 104 -3.54 -9.70 5.16
CA TYR A 104 -2.82 -10.96 5.36
C TYR A 104 -2.05 -10.97 6.69
N LEU A 105 -1.25 -9.94 6.96
CA LEU A 105 -0.45 -9.87 8.19
C LEU A 105 -1.30 -9.86 9.46
N SER A 106 -2.51 -9.32 9.37
CA SER A 106 -3.44 -9.16 10.48
C SER A 106 -4.43 -10.30 10.66
N THR A 107 -4.52 -11.22 9.70
CA THR A 107 -5.45 -12.34 9.75
C THR A 107 -4.75 -13.67 9.52
N ASP A 108 -4.29 -13.94 8.30
CA ASP A 108 -3.70 -15.22 7.92
C ASP A 108 -2.33 -15.49 8.57
N PHE A 109 -1.52 -14.46 8.79
CA PHE A 109 -0.16 -14.61 9.33
C PHE A 109 -0.11 -14.71 10.87
N VAL A 110 -1.23 -14.49 11.57
CA VAL A 110 -1.26 -14.34 13.04
C VAL A 110 -0.73 -15.59 13.76
N GLU A 111 -1.07 -16.79 13.30
CA GLU A 111 -0.59 -18.03 13.92
C GLU A 111 0.92 -18.25 13.71
N CYS A 112 1.43 -17.91 12.52
CA CYS A 112 2.87 -17.95 12.27
C CYS A 112 3.61 -16.94 13.15
N LYS A 113 3.07 -15.72 13.27
CA LYS A 113 3.62 -14.68 14.13
C LYS A 113 3.72 -15.16 15.59
N LYS A 114 2.70 -15.84 16.13
CA LYS A 114 2.76 -16.40 17.49
C LYS A 114 3.91 -17.39 17.69
N LYS A 115 4.18 -18.26 16.70
CA LYS A 115 5.32 -19.20 16.76
C LYS A 115 6.64 -18.45 16.78
N ILE A 116 6.80 -17.43 15.93
CA ILE A 116 8.04 -16.65 15.84
C ILE A 116 8.26 -15.79 17.09
N ASP A 117 7.21 -15.14 17.59
CA ASP A 117 7.26 -14.31 18.80
C ASP A 117 7.59 -15.14 20.07
N SER A 118 7.42 -16.46 20.03
CA SER A 118 7.77 -17.37 21.12
C SER A 118 9.25 -17.78 21.15
N LEU A 119 10.02 -17.45 20.10
CA LEU A 119 11.45 -17.72 20.05
C LEU A 119 12.23 -16.67 20.85
N GLU A 120 13.29 -17.11 21.53
CA GLU A 120 14.14 -16.21 22.35
C GLU A 120 15.09 -15.33 21.52
N ASP A 121 15.32 -15.68 20.25
CA ASP A 121 16.27 -14.97 19.39
C ASP A 121 15.67 -13.69 18.80
N LYS A 122 16.42 -12.59 18.75
CA LYS A 122 15.93 -11.29 18.23
C LYS A 122 16.24 -11.14 16.75
N CYS A 123 15.22 -11.11 15.91
CA CYS A 123 15.31 -10.64 14.52
C CYS A 123 14.49 -9.37 14.44
N GLU A 124 15.19 -8.24 14.40
CA GLU A 124 14.56 -6.93 14.35
C GLU A 124 14.45 -6.49 12.88
N VAL A 125 13.22 -6.31 12.41
CA VAL A 125 12.95 -5.75 11.08
C VAL A 125 13.05 -4.24 11.11
N GLY A 126 13.58 -3.65 10.04
CA GLY A 126 13.79 -2.22 9.91
C GLY A 126 12.90 -1.57 8.86
N GLU A 127 13.13 -0.27 8.67
CA GLU A 127 12.40 0.58 7.71
C GLU A 127 13.17 0.80 6.40
N LYS A 128 14.46 0.43 6.35
CA LYS A 128 15.33 0.61 5.17
C LYS A 128 15.26 -0.61 4.27
N CYS A 129 15.57 -0.42 2.98
CA CYS A 129 15.56 -1.50 1.98
C CYS A 129 16.32 -2.74 2.48
N GLU A 130 17.55 -2.57 2.96
CA GLU A 130 18.44 -3.67 3.36
C GLU A 130 17.97 -4.42 4.61
N THR A 131 17.07 -3.82 5.40
CA THR A 131 16.64 -4.34 6.69
C THR A 131 15.14 -4.62 6.77
N ILE A 132 14.39 -4.57 5.65
CA ILE A 132 12.93 -4.82 5.67
C ILE A 132 12.55 -6.20 6.20
N PHE A 133 13.44 -7.19 6.09
CA PHE A 133 13.31 -8.54 6.64
C PHE A 133 14.33 -8.83 7.77
N GLY A 134 14.86 -7.77 8.36
CA GLY A 134 15.90 -7.77 9.38
C GLY A 134 17.32 -7.91 8.81
N GLU A 135 18.31 -7.67 9.66
CA GLU A 135 19.72 -7.79 9.28
C GLU A 135 20.01 -9.19 8.72
N ASN A 136 20.75 -9.25 7.61
CA ASN A 136 21.08 -10.48 6.90
C ASN A 136 19.84 -11.36 6.55
N ASN A 137 18.67 -10.74 6.38
CA ASN A 137 17.42 -11.42 6.08
C ASN A 137 17.03 -12.46 7.14
N CYS A 138 17.28 -12.16 8.43
CA CYS A 138 17.04 -13.08 9.53
C CYS A 138 15.60 -13.60 9.64
N ALA A 139 14.60 -12.88 9.09
CA ALA A 139 13.20 -13.33 9.11
C ALA A 139 12.96 -14.57 8.22
N LYS A 140 13.68 -14.69 7.09
CA LYS A 140 13.50 -15.80 6.12
C LYS A 140 13.68 -17.18 6.74
N PRO A 141 14.84 -17.54 7.32
CA PRO A 141 15.03 -18.88 7.90
C PRO A 141 14.02 -19.16 9.02
N ARG A 142 13.70 -18.17 9.85
CA ARG A 142 12.74 -18.33 10.96
C ARG A 142 11.33 -18.67 10.48
N ILE A 143 10.82 -17.90 9.51
CA ILE A 143 9.47 -18.15 8.98
C ILE A 143 9.43 -19.51 8.27
N ILE A 144 10.47 -19.86 7.51
CA ILE A 144 10.54 -21.17 6.84
C ILE A 144 10.54 -22.31 7.86
N GLU A 145 11.32 -22.21 8.93
CA GLU A 145 11.42 -23.26 9.96
C GLU A 145 10.10 -23.42 10.73
N GLN A 146 9.45 -22.32 11.11
CA GLN A 146 8.27 -22.36 11.98
C GLN A 146 6.95 -22.55 11.21
N CYS A 147 6.89 -22.08 9.97
CA CYS A 147 5.66 -21.91 9.22
C CYS A 147 5.73 -22.45 7.78
N GLY A 148 6.92 -22.78 7.29
CA GLY A 148 7.11 -23.34 5.96
C GLY A 148 7.42 -22.30 4.87
N LYS A 149 7.87 -22.80 3.73
CA LYS A 149 8.32 -22.00 2.59
C LYS A 149 7.21 -21.16 1.96
N GLU A 150 6.02 -21.73 1.81
CA GLU A 150 4.85 -21.04 1.25
C GLU A 150 4.48 -19.81 2.08
N GLN A 151 4.44 -19.96 3.41
CA GLN A 151 4.14 -18.84 4.32
C GLN A 151 5.18 -17.72 4.21
N TRP A 152 6.46 -18.07 4.04
CA TRP A 152 7.52 -17.10 3.79
C TRP A 152 7.30 -16.34 2.48
N GLU A 153 6.97 -17.02 1.39
CA GLU A 153 6.75 -16.39 0.10
C GLU A 153 5.58 -15.40 0.15
N THR A 154 4.46 -15.76 0.77
CA THR A 154 3.32 -14.85 0.94
C THR A 154 3.65 -13.68 1.87
N PHE A 155 4.33 -13.93 3.00
CA PHE A 155 4.77 -12.88 3.92
C PHE A 155 5.70 -11.88 3.24
N ARG A 156 6.68 -12.38 2.46
CA ARG A 156 7.61 -11.55 1.71
C ARG A 156 6.86 -10.62 0.75
N GLU A 157 5.95 -11.14 -0.06
CA GLU A 157 5.20 -10.31 -1.01
C GLU A 157 4.28 -9.31 -0.29
N ALA A 158 3.66 -9.69 0.83
CA ALA A 158 2.87 -8.78 1.65
C ALA A 158 3.70 -7.58 2.15
N VAL A 159 4.89 -7.84 2.70
CA VAL A 159 5.80 -6.77 3.17
C VAL A 159 6.30 -5.92 2.00
N ILE A 160 6.70 -6.53 0.88
CA ILE A 160 7.13 -5.79 -0.32
C ILE A 160 6.01 -4.85 -0.81
N ASN A 161 4.78 -5.34 -0.91
CA ASN A 161 3.64 -4.54 -1.36
C ASN A 161 3.33 -3.35 -0.44
N ILE A 162 3.55 -3.50 0.87
CA ILE A 162 3.42 -2.39 1.84
C ILE A 162 4.55 -1.36 1.70
N ARG A 163 5.76 -1.82 1.37
CA ARG A 163 6.98 -0.98 1.39
C ARG A 163 7.30 -0.32 0.05
N LYS A 164 6.91 -0.92 -1.08
CA LYS A 164 7.34 -0.49 -2.42
C LYS A 164 7.06 0.97 -2.76
N SER A 165 5.94 1.53 -2.29
CA SER A 165 5.63 2.94 -2.52
C SER A 165 6.35 3.91 -1.58
N ARG A 166 6.97 3.40 -0.50
CA ARG A 166 7.69 4.20 0.51
C ARG A 166 9.20 4.27 0.23
N ILE A 167 9.74 3.22 -0.39
CA ILE A 167 11.16 3.08 -0.75
C ILE A 167 11.27 2.61 -2.22
N PRO A 168 10.80 3.44 -3.18
CA PRO A 168 10.69 3.05 -4.60
C PRO A 168 12.02 2.70 -5.26
N GLU A 169 13.14 3.16 -4.70
CA GLU A 169 14.50 2.85 -5.15
C GLU A 169 14.99 1.45 -4.73
N CYS A 170 14.27 0.77 -3.83
CA CYS A 170 14.65 -0.53 -3.33
C CYS A 170 14.50 -1.62 -4.42
N ASN A 171 15.56 -2.37 -4.66
CA ASN A 171 15.48 -3.57 -5.50
C ASN A 171 14.89 -4.74 -4.70
N PHE A 172 13.57 -4.93 -4.74
CA PHE A 172 12.92 -5.99 -3.98
C PHE A 172 13.16 -7.41 -4.51
N ASP A 173 13.64 -7.56 -5.75
CA ASP A 173 13.92 -8.87 -6.34
C ASP A 173 15.04 -9.60 -5.58
N GLN A 174 15.93 -8.87 -4.90
CA GLN A 174 16.98 -9.45 -4.06
C GLN A 174 16.46 -10.35 -2.92
N TYR A 175 15.17 -10.26 -2.60
CA TYR A 175 14.53 -11.08 -1.56
C TYR A 175 13.73 -12.27 -2.12
N ARG A 176 13.60 -12.36 -3.45
CA ARG A 176 12.78 -13.39 -4.11
C ARG A 176 13.53 -14.69 -4.38
N ASP A 177 14.85 -14.64 -4.36
CA ASP A 177 15.77 -15.79 -4.42
C ASP A 177 15.82 -16.57 -3.09
#